data_AF-A0A6H5GNQ5-F1
#
_entry.id   AF-A0A6H5GNQ5-F1
#
_cell.length_a   1.000
_cell.length_b   1.000
_cell.length_c   1.000
_cell.angle_alpha   90.00
_cell.angle_beta   90.00
_cell.angle_gamma   90.00
#
_symmetry.space_group_name_H-M   'P 1'
#
loop_
_entity.id
_entity.type
_entity.pdbx_description
1 polymer ?
#
loop_
_entity_poly.entity_id
_entity_poly.type
_entity_poly.pdbx_seq_one_letter_code
_entity_poly.pdbx_strand_id
1 'polypeptide(L)'
;MDFSKRDFQLFTCGIDKVNKYCLKTGRLLYVHETNTSNALSITTSPDGSAFIIATGDGKISVYQQKSTRGGKDDKTEEYDLKKRIDLNQSALNCVTLACDDTVLLAAGQSSIIVSVGYPLPSDSVDMKIFKIHSSPIIKMDVSQVTGTVLSLGRDGVVTVWNVSNQKRKTKHFREVDEIIIRPARWSNKRTIIEEQQETMANIDKEYHTKLKEIAADKETEEAQIHGKYQGVLDIIGLNNRITLAKNISSLDKMVYQKEETARNFELELRQQRENFENRLKLEREDLDKWRTSWSNVKNGFEKLIDSVKMAGQCVSKRLEYFSAMELTRRVNETFALRDDILQIIEEQKSRELTLLKHSQIEVDELVENSERHEQTAVEFIQLKFQKQKLCEQVEGLENTYYNMQEFLKEIQKTVATLDRRASQRATVQAKQRKILDKLEAIRESGRNIVDDLNVSEEFHIRHMVTEECIERLCQVNCLLRERTELKTKVQWLEQELAHSTKSLVRLRYVLSFMALQSYLHHHSLQRTISVEKDRGRKLRFFKTNFKKEIHNLLCCTDHSALKGRLINLCSQYGDPKVDFLQLLDRLSGGQGTLEGHGTFRSHETPFGEVRQ
;
A
#
# COMPACT_ATOMS: atom_id res chain seq x y z
N MET A 1 49.42 -24.57 30.26
CA MET A 1 50.78 -25.18 30.28
C MET A 1 51.54 -24.58 31.45
N ASP A 2 52.37 -25.37 32.12
CA ASP A 2 53.20 -24.92 33.24
C ASP A 2 54.56 -25.64 33.25
N PHE A 3 55.59 -24.94 33.71
CA PHE A 3 56.93 -25.50 33.83
C PHE A 3 57.13 -26.03 35.25
N SER A 4 57.70 -27.23 35.37
CA SER A 4 58.11 -27.75 36.67
C SER A 4 59.17 -26.83 37.28
N LYS A 5 59.01 -26.47 38.55
CA LYS A 5 59.98 -25.59 39.25
C LYS A 5 61.33 -26.27 39.53
N ARG A 6 61.39 -27.61 39.53
CA ARG A 6 62.62 -28.37 39.83
C ARG A 6 63.31 -28.95 38.60
N ASP A 7 62.52 -29.38 37.62
CA ASP A 7 63.02 -30.17 36.51
C ASP A 7 62.80 -29.44 35.18
N PHE A 8 63.60 -29.79 34.17
CA PHE A 8 63.39 -29.38 32.78
C PHE A 8 62.18 -30.13 32.19
N GLN A 9 61.02 -29.96 32.82
CA GLN A 9 59.78 -30.64 32.48
C GLN A 9 58.69 -29.60 32.20
N LEU A 10 57.86 -29.90 31.21
CA LEU A 10 56.71 -29.09 30.82
C LEU A 10 55.44 -29.91 30.99
N PHE A 11 54.47 -29.36 31.70
CA PHE A 11 53.13 -29.91 31.81
C PHE A 11 52.17 -29.14 30.91
N THR A 12 51.40 -29.85 30.10
CA THR A 12 50.34 -29.27 29.28
C THR A 12 49.02 -29.95 29.62
N CYS A 13 47.98 -29.19 29.92
CA CYS A 13 46.63 -29.69 30.08
C CYS A 13 45.82 -29.44 28.80
N GLY A 14 45.02 -30.42 28.39
CA GLY A 14 44.03 -30.34 27.33
C GLY A 14 42.62 -30.55 27.89
N ILE A 15 41.69 -31.02 27.05
CA ILE A 15 40.30 -31.23 27.47
C ILE A 15 40.20 -32.31 28.56
N ASP A 16 40.84 -33.46 28.34
CA ASP A 16 40.73 -34.68 29.17
C ASP A 16 42.10 -35.21 29.65
N LYS A 17 43.19 -34.68 29.09
CA LYS A 17 44.55 -35.22 29.28
C LYS A 17 45.53 -34.19 29.79
N VAL A 18 46.49 -34.66 30.57
CA VAL A 18 47.69 -33.92 30.97
C VAL A 18 48.90 -34.63 30.41
N ASN A 19 49.70 -33.92 29.64
CA ASN A 19 50.95 -34.43 29.09
C ASN A 19 52.13 -33.83 29.85
N LYS A 20 53.13 -34.65 30.13
CA LYS A 20 54.40 -34.25 30.74
C LYS A 20 55.52 -34.46 29.72
N TYR A 21 56.28 -33.42 29.41
CA TYR A 21 57.39 -33.46 28.45
C TYR A 21 58.72 -33.23 29.14
N CYS A 22 59.79 -33.86 28.65
CA CYS A 22 61.16 -33.54 29.00
C CYS A 22 61.70 -32.51 28.02
N LEU A 23 61.98 -31.29 28.48
CA LEU A 23 62.48 -30.21 27.63
C LEU A 23 63.91 -30.46 27.15
N LYS A 24 64.72 -31.22 27.91
CA LYS A 24 66.08 -31.58 27.48
C LYS A 24 66.09 -32.47 26.24
N THR A 25 65.12 -33.37 26.11
CA THR A 25 65.08 -34.37 25.04
C THR A 25 63.97 -34.12 24.02
N GLY A 26 63.05 -33.19 24.30
CA GLY A 26 61.82 -32.97 23.53
C GLY A 26 60.82 -34.12 23.60
N ARG A 27 61.07 -35.16 24.42
CA ARG A 27 60.24 -36.37 24.46
C ARG A 27 59.06 -36.21 25.41
N LEU A 28 57.90 -36.70 24.99
CA LEU A 28 56.76 -36.95 25.86
C LEU A 28 57.14 -38.04 26.87
N LEU A 29 57.06 -37.72 28.16
CA LEU A 29 57.37 -38.62 29.26
C LEU A 29 56.14 -39.38 29.74
N TYR A 30 54.99 -38.71 29.80
CA TYR A 30 53.79 -39.27 30.41
C TYR A 30 52.51 -38.59 29.90
N VAL A 31 51.42 -39.36 29.85
CA VAL A 31 50.06 -38.91 29.56
C VAL A 31 49.15 -39.39 30.69
N HIS A 32 48.50 -38.45 31.37
CA HIS A 32 47.51 -38.73 32.40
C HIS A 32 46.11 -38.45 31.88
N GLU A 33 45.19 -39.40 32.02
CA GLU A 33 43.77 -39.19 31.74
C GLU A 33 43.07 -38.72 33.02
N THR A 34 42.70 -37.44 33.04
CA THR A 34 42.20 -36.78 34.26
C THR A 34 40.76 -37.16 34.61
N ASN A 35 39.98 -37.65 33.63
CA ASN A 35 38.53 -37.90 33.72
C ASN A 35 37.73 -36.71 34.28
N THR A 36 38.28 -35.50 34.19
CA THR A 36 37.63 -34.26 34.62
C THR A 36 37.00 -33.54 33.44
N SER A 37 36.06 -32.63 33.73
CA SER A 37 35.61 -31.62 32.76
C SER A 37 36.79 -30.76 32.32
N ASN A 38 36.71 -30.19 31.11
CA ASN A 38 37.75 -29.40 30.42
C ASN A 38 38.77 -28.76 31.37
N ALA A 39 40.01 -29.25 31.37
CA ALA A 39 41.10 -28.67 32.15
C ALA A 39 41.60 -27.40 31.46
N LEU A 40 41.23 -26.24 32.02
CA LEU A 40 41.50 -24.93 31.41
C LEU A 40 42.86 -24.36 31.81
N SER A 41 43.36 -24.75 32.99
CA SER A 41 44.64 -24.30 33.50
C SER A 41 45.28 -25.36 34.40
N ILE A 42 46.61 -25.34 34.45
CA ILE A 42 47.42 -26.29 35.22
C ILE A 42 48.53 -25.51 35.92
N THR A 43 48.84 -25.89 37.15
CA THR A 43 50.05 -25.47 37.85
C THR A 43 50.70 -26.66 38.56
N THR A 44 51.99 -26.61 38.75
CA THR A 44 52.79 -27.67 39.36
C THR A 44 53.17 -27.34 40.79
N SER A 45 53.28 -28.37 41.62
CA SER A 45 53.85 -28.20 42.95
C SER A 45 55.34 -27.86 42.83
N PRO A 46 55.93 -27.24 43.87
CA PRO A 46 57.30 -26.72 43.79
C PRO A 46 58.34 -27.82 43.70
N ASP A 47 58.01 -28.98 44.27
CA ASP A 47 58.81 -30.19 44.19
C ASP A 47 58.57 -31.00 42.90
N GLY A 48 57.64 -30.58 42.05
CA GLY A 48 57.25 -31.26 40.81
C GLY A 48 56.49 -32.58 41.02
N SER A 49 56.22 -32.96 42.27
CA SER A 49 55.61 -34.25 42.63
C SER A 49 54.09 -34.26 42.46
N ALA A 50 53.47 -33.11 42.28
CA ALA A 50 52.05 -32.95 42.08
C ALA A 50 51.75 -31.91 41.01
N PHE A 51 50.59 -32.06 40.37
CA PHE A 51 50.01 -31.03 39.53
C PHE A 51 48.58 -30.75 39.94
N ILE A 52 48.16 -29.53 39.68
CA ILE A 52 46.90 -28.94 40.14
C ILE A 52 46.20 -28.39 38.91
N ILE A 53 44.93 -28.76 38.73
CA ILE A 53 44.15 -28.39 37.56
C ILE A 53 42.95 -27.56 37.98
N ALA A 54 42.71 -26.49 37.24
CA ALA A 54 41.46 -25.75 37.24
C ALA A 54 40.54 -26.29 36.14
N THR A 55 39.33 -26.71 36.53
CA THR A 55 38.37 -27.33 35.62
C THR A 55 37.21 -26.40 35.28
N GLY A 56 36.59 -26.63 34.11
CA GLY A 56 35.44 -25.87 33.64
C GLY A 56 34.18 -25.99 34.51
N ASP A 57 34.14 -26.92 35.46
CA ASP A 57 33.03 -27.08 36.41
C ASP A 57 33.26 -26.37 37.76
N GLY A 58 34.23 -25.46 37.85
CA GLY A 58 34.42 -24.65 39.05
C GLY A 58 35.28 -25.31 40.13
N LYS A 59 35.92 -26.44 39.83
CA LYS A 59 36.65 -27.26 40.79
C LYS A 59 38.16 -27.21 40.57
N ILE A 60 38.89 -27.49 41.64
CA ILE A 60 40.32 -27.76 41.58
C ILE A 60 40.55 -29.24 41.85
N SER A 61 41.31 -29.89 40.99
CA SER A 61 41.77 -31.28 41.18
C SER A 61 43.27 -31.30 41.39
N VAL A 62 43.73 -31.96 42.47
CA VAL A 62 45.14 -32.13 42.80
C VAL A 62 45.53 -33.58 42.61
N TYR A 63 46.52 -33.80 41.76
CA TYR A 63 47.08 -35.10 41.44
C TYR A 63 48.47 -35.21 42.01
N GLN A 64 48.75 -36.30 42.72
CA GLN A 64 50.07 -36.54 43.30
C GLN A 64 50.69 -37.80 42.68
N GLN A 65 52.00 -37.74 42.41
CA GLN A 65 52.77 -38.86 41.90
C GLN A 65 52.80 -39.99 42.93
N LYS A 66 52.48 -41.22 42.50
CA LYS A 66 52.66 -42.42 43.33
C LYS A 66 54.16 -42.60 43.60
N SER A 67 54.54 -42.64 44.87
CA SER A 67 55.90 -43.05 45.23
C SER A 67 55.99 -44.57 45.07
N THR A 68 56.57 -45.04 43.97
CA THR A 68 56.90 -46.46 43.77
C THR A 68 58.08 -46.82 44.69
N ARG A 69 57.78 -47.16 45.94
CA ARG A 69 58.78 -47.76 46.84
C ARG A 69 59.02 -49.22 46.41
N GLY A 70 60.06 -49.43 45.62
CA GLY A 70 60.68 -50.74 45.44
C GLY A 70 60.29 -51.45 44.15
N GLY A 71 61.06 -51.21 43.10
CA GLY A 71 61.01 -51.96 41.85
C GLY A 71 61.97 -51.32 40.86
N LYS A 72 63.21 -51.81 40.82
CA LYS A 72 64.10 -51.52 39.68
C LYS A 72 63.39 -52.05 38.45
N ASP A 73 63.22 -51.18 37.45
CA ASP A 73 62.91 -51.51 36.06
C ASP A 73 61.48 -51.35 35.53
N ASP A 74 60.63 -50.50 36.13
CA ASP A 74 59.46 -49.99 35.37
C ASP A 74 59.25 -48.48 35.54
N LYS A 75 59.61 -47.72 34.49
CA LYS A 75 59.65 -46.25 34.45
C LYS A 75 58.31 -45.66 34.01
N THR A 76 57.24 -46.00 34.72
CA THR A 76 55.92 -45.39 34.47
C THR A 76 55.55 -44.53 35.67
N GLU A 77 55.80 -43.22 35.57
CA GLU A 77 55.38 -42.26 36.60
C GLU A 77 53.85 -42.16 36.58
N GLU A 78 53.18 -42.71 37.59
CA GLU A 78 51.71 -42.67 37.70
C GLU A 78 51.27 -41.58 38.69
N TYR A 79 50.22 -40.86 38.35
CA TYR A 79 49.62 -39.83 39.20
C TYR A 79 48.22 -40.24 39.63
N ASP A 80 47.90 -40.07 40.92
CA ASP A 80 46.56 -40.31 41.45
C ASP A 80 45.87 -39.01 41.85
N LEU A 81 44.56 -38.95 41.64
CA LEU A 81 43.72 -37.89 42.17
C LEU A 81 43.74 -37.97 43.71
N LYS A 82 44.44 -37.03 44.34
CA LYS A 82 44.53 -36.94 45.81
C LYS A 82 43.34 -36.21 46.40
N LYS A 83 42.94 -35.11 45.78
CA LYS A 83 41.86 -34.26 46.31
C LYS A 83 41.17 -33.49 45.21
N ARG A 84 39.86 -33.33 45.34
CA ARG A 84 39.03 -32.45 44.51
C ARG A 84 38.29 -31.48 45.42
N ILE A 85 38.39 -30.19 45.12
CA ILE A 85 37.78 -29.12 45.92
C ILE A 85 36.83 -28.35 45.02
N ASP A 86 35.60 -28.20 45.49
CA ASP A 86 34.64 -27.29 44.89
C ASP A 86 34.83 -25.89 45.49
N LEU A 87 35.08 -24.90 44.63
CA LEU A 87 35.24 -23.51 45.06
C LEU A 87 33.90 -22.75 45.09
N ASN A 88 32.79 -23.40 44.77
CA ASN A 88 31.48 -22.79 44.58
C ASN A 88 31.52 -21.65 43.56
N GLN A 89 32.35 -21.80 42.52
CA GLN A 89 32.48 -20.86 41.42
C GLN A 89 32.01 -21.47 40.11
N SER A 90 31.77 -20.61 39.13
CA SER A 90 31.65 -21.03 37.73
C SER A 90 33.02 -21.44 37.17
N ALA A 91 33.10 -21.75 35.87
CA ALA A 91 34.32 -22.22 35.22
C ALA A 91 35.59 -21.46 35.64
N LEU A 92 36.63 -22.20 36.06
CA LEU A 92 37.92 -21.64 36.46
C LEU A 92 38.83 -21.55 35.25
N ASN A 93 39.20 -20.33 34.85
CA ASN A 93 40.05 -20.10 33.68
C ASN A 93 41.55 -20.23 34.01
N CYS A 94 41.93 -19.97 35.26
CA CYS A 94 43.33 -19.93 35.66
C CYS A 94 43.54 -20.38 37.11
N VAL A 95 44.64 -21.09 37.35
CA VAL A 95 45.15 -21.45 38.68
C VAL A 95 46.64 -21.20 38.74
N THR A 96 47.13 -20.72 39.88
CA THR A 96 48.55 -20.49 40.10
C THR A 96 48.92 -20.67 41.56
N LEU A 97 50.14 -21.13 41.81
CA LEU A 97 50.68 -21.28 43.15
C LEU A 97 51.53 -20.05 43.51
N ALA A 98 51.28 -19.47 44.69
CA ALA A 98 52.07 -18.36 45.21
C ALA A 98 53.56 -18.76 45.34
N CYS A 99 54.44 -17.76 45.30
CA CYS A 99 55.89 -17.98 45.32
C CYS A 99 56.40 -18.67 46.60
N ASP A 100 55.70 -18.49 47.72
CA ASP A 100 56.04 -19.16 48.98
C ASP A 100 55.45 -20.57 49.10
N ASP A 101 54.75 -21.00 48.06
CA ASP A 101 54.11 -22.31 47.92
C ASP A 101 53.09 -22.62 49.03
N THR A 102 52.61 -21.59 49.74
CA THR A 102 51.66 -21.77 50.84
C THR A 102 50.22 -21.45 50.46
N VAL A 103 50.03 -20.79 49.32
CA VAL A 103 48.71 -20.34 48.86
C VAL A 103 48.53 -20.72 47.40
N LEU A 104 47.42 -21.37 47.11
CA LEU A 104 46.91 -21.64 45.78
C LEU A 104 45.85 -20.58 45.44
N LEU A 105 46.01 -19.93 44.28
CA LEU A 105 45.08 -18.94 43.77
C LEU A 105 44.35 -19.50 42.56
N ALA A 106 43.03 -19.39 42.54
CA ALA A 106 42.21 -19.77 41.40
C ALA A 106 41.20 -18.68 41.06
N ALA A 107 40.97 -18.50 39.77
CA ALA A 107 40.04 -17.50 39.26
C ALA A 107 39.47 -17.91 37.90
N GLY A 108 38.32 -17.34 37.55
CA GLY A 108 37.68 -17.61 36.27
C GLY A 108 36.48 -16.73 36.00
N GLN A 109 35.39 -17.36 35.60
CA GLN A 109 34.24 -16.66 35.04
C GLN A 109 33.46 -15.85 36.08
N SER A 110 33.58 -16.18 37.36
CA SER A 110 32.93 -15.46 38.47
C SER A 110 33.58 -14.12 38.81
N SER A 111 34.62 -13.64 38.10
CA SER A 111 35.36 -12.38 38.37
C SER A 111 36.03 -12.29 39.75
N ILE A 112 36.09 -13.41 40.45
CA ILE A 112 36.56 -13.52 41.84
C ILE A 112 37.85 -14.33 41.85
N ILE A 113 38.80 -13.92 42.68
CA ILE A 113 39.97 -14.72 43.02
C ILE A 113 39.71 -15.44 44.35
N VAL A 114 39.89 -16.75 44.36
CA VAL A 114 39.87 -17.56 45.58
C VAL A 114 41.30 -17.91 45.96
N SER A 115 41.62 -17.65 47.22
CA SER A 115 42.87 -18.07 47.86
C SER A 115 42.59 -19.25 48.76
N VAL A 116 43.35 -20.32 48.56
CA VAL A 116 43.27 -21.58 49.28
C VAL A 116 44.64 -21.91 49.87
N GLY A 117 44.69 -22.36 51.13
CA GLY A 117 45.96 -22.81 51.73
C GLY A 117 46.51 -24.06 51.03
N TYR A 118 47.80 -24.07 50.71
CA TYR A 118 48.54 -25.19 50.15
C TYR A 118 49.69 -25.61 51.09
N PRO A 119 49.99 -26.92 51.27
CA PRO A 119 49.27 -28.08 50.76
C PRO A 119 47.84 -28.18 51.32
N LEU A 120 46.92 -28.73 50.54
CA LEU A 120 45.51 -28.79 50.90
C LEU A 120 45.31 -29.61 52.19
N PRO A 121 44.75 -29.02 53.27
CA PRO A 121 44.49 -29.72 54.53
C PRO A 121 43.42 -30.82 54.37
N SER A 122 43.43 -31.85 55.22
CA SER A 122 42.51 -33.01 55.10
C SER A 122 41.05 -32.66 55.34
N ASP A 123 40.74 -31.90 56.40
CA ASP A 123 39.39 -31.90 57.00
C ASP A 123 38.54 -30.64 56.72
N SER A 124 39.14 -29.50 56.35
CA SER A 124 38.41 -28.33 55.85
C SER A 124 39.36 -27.38 55.13
N VAL A 125 38.90 -26.78 54.03
CA VAL A 125 39.70 -25.88 53.20
C VAL A 125 39.29 -24.45 53.52
N ASP A 126 40.13 -23.71 54.24
CA ASP A 126 39.93 -22.29 54.47
C ASP A 126 40.13 -21.52 53.16
N MET A 127 39.07 -20.86 52.69
CA MET A 127 39.05 -20.09 51.44
C MET A 127 38.88 -18.60 51.74
N LYS A 128 39.71 -17.76 51.13
CA LYS A 128 39.52 -16.30 51.10
C LYS A 128 39.10 -15.86 49.72
N ILE A 129 38.14 -14.95 49.65
CA ILE A 129 37.49 -14.50 48.42
C ILE A 129 37.86 -13.04 48.19
N PHE A 130 38.36 -12.72 47.01
CA PHE A 130 38.71 -11.36 46.59
C PHE A 130 37.96 -10.97 45.33
N LYS A 131 37.18 -9.90 45.40
CA LYS A 131 36.37 -9.38 44.30
C LYS A 131 36.86 -7.98 43.93
N ILE A 132 37.65 -7.90 42.86
CA ILE A 132 38.19 -6.63 42.34
C ILE A 132 37.86 -6.44 40.87
N HIS A 133 37.98 -7.50 40.07
CA HIS A 133 37.64 -7.43 38.64
C HIS A 133 36.13 -7.34 38.46
N SER A 134 35.72 -6.54 37.48
CA SER A 134 34.31 -6.38 37.09
C SER A 134 33.87 -7.42 36.05
N SER A 135 34.85 -8.09 35.45
CA SER A 135 34.70 -9.07 34.38
C SER A 135 35.49 -10.36 34.67
N PRO A 136 35.24 -11.45 33.91
CA PRO A 136 35.98 -12.71 34.06
C PRO A 136 37.49 -12.52 34.06
N ILE A 137 38.16 -13.21 34.96
CA ILE A 137 39.62 -13.21 35.04
C ILE A 137 40.11 -14.24 34.02
N ILE A 138 40.95 -13.76 33.10
CA ILE A 138 41.42 -14.56 31.96
C ILE A 138 42.73 -15.25 32.33
N LYS A 139 43.63 -14.55 33.04
CA LYS A 139 44.95 -15.06 33.37
C LYS A 139 45.44 -14.52 34.71
N MET A 140 46.20 -15.35 35.42
CA MET A 140 46.98 -14.96 36.58
C MET A 140 48.42 -15.43 36.39
N ASP A 141 49.37 -14.64 36.87
CA ASP A 141 50.79 -14.97 36.85
C ASP A 141 51.45 -14.52 38.15
N VAL A 142 52.53 -15.20 38.55
CA VAL A 142 53.20 -14.97 39.84
C VAL A 142 54.68 -14.71 39.61
N SER A 143 55.12 -13.55 40.09
CA SER A 143 56.53 -13.21 40.17
C SER A 143 57.21 -14.05 41.25
N GLN A 144 58.11 -14.93 40.82
CA GLN A 144 58.91 -15.77 41.73
C GLN A 144 59.98 -14.97 42.50
N VAL A 145 60.22 -13.70 42.14
CA VAL A 145 61.24 -12.86 42.77
C VAL A 145 60.63 -11.98 43.86
N THR A 146 59.44 -11.43 43.62
CA THR A 146 58.83 -10.40 44.48
C THR A 146 57.63 -10.92 45.29
N GLY A 147 57.19 -12.15 45.07
CA GLY A 147 55.97 -12.69 45.72
C GLY A 147 54.69 -11.95 45.29
N THR A 148 54.74 -11.30 44.13
CA THR A 148 53.64 -10.50 43.58
C THR A 148 52.83 -11.33 42.59
N VAL A 149 51.51 -11.26 42.68
CA VAL A 149 50.60 -11.90 41.71
C VAL A 149 50.05 -10.81 40.80
N LEU A 150 49.97 -11.09 39.51
CA LEU A 150 49.28 -10.28 38.52
C LEU A 150 47.99 -10.99 38.13
N SER A 151 46.88 -10.27 38.08
CA SER A 151 45.63 -10.78 37.50
C SER A 151 45.13 -9.87 36.39
N LEU A 152 44.74 -10.48 35.27
CA LEU A 152 44.22 -9.82 34.08
C LEU A 152 42.75 -10.17 33.90
N GLY A 153 41.89 -9.16 33.97
CA GLY A 153 40.46 -9.27 33.69
C GLY A 153 40.13 -8.99 32.22
N ARG A 154 38.97 -9.48 31.76
CA ARG A 154 38.41 -9.11 30.45
C ARG A 154 37.94 -7.66 30.37
N ASP A 155 37.85 -6.98 31.50
CA ASP A 155 37.62 -5.53 31.61
C ASP A 155 38.85 -4.70 31.21
N GLY A 156 39.97 -5.33 30.85
CA GLY A 156 41.20 -4.65 30.46
C GLY A 156 42.04 -4.17 31.64
N VAL A 157 41.64 -4.51 32.87
CA VAL A 157 42.35 -4.12 34.09
C VAL A 157 43.39 -5.18 34.44
N VAL A 158 44.60 -4.73 34.77
CA VAL A 158 45.66 -5.55 35.37
C VAL A 158 45.81 -5.15 36.82
N THR A 159 45.60 -6.09 37.73
CA THR A 159 45.73 -5.85 39.17
C THR A 159 46.98 -6.52 39.70
N VAL A 160 47.74 -5.78 40.50
CA VAL A 160 48.98 -6.22 41.15
C VAL A 160 48.70 -6.52 42.62
N TRP A 161 49.02 -7.72 43.08
CA TRP A 161 48.73 -8.19 44.43
C TRP A 161 50.02 -8.56 45.16
N ASN A 162 50.13 -8.13 46.42
CA ASN A 162 51.18 -8.61 47.30
C ASN A 162 50.66 -9.77 48.15
N VAL A 163 51.28 -10.94 48.03
CA VAL A 163 50.93 -12.12 48.84
C VAL A 163 51.72 -12.08 50.14
N SER A 164 51.13 -11.50 51.19
CA SER A 164 51.74 -11.47 52.52
C SER A 164 51.26 -12.65 53.36
N ASN A 165 52.20 -13.44 53.87
CA ASN A 165 51.89 -14.62 54.65
C ASN A 165 51.81 -14.28 56.16
N GLN A 166 50.62 -14.38 56.77
CA GLN A 166 50.44 -14.08 58.20
C GLN A 166 51.10 -15.09 59.17
N LYS A 167 51.67 -16.20 58.68
CA LYS A 167 52.29 -17.24 59.54
C LYS A 167 53.77 -17.03 59.86
N ARG A 168 54.47 -16.06 59.25
CA ARG A 168 55.81 -15.67 59.71
C ARG A 168 55.69 -14.59 60.79
N LYS A 169 55.60 -15.02 62.06
CA LYS A 169 56.01 -14.20 63.20
C LYS A 169 57.52 -13.97 63.14
N THR A 170 57.97 -13.05 62.30
CA THR A 170 59.27 -12.40 62.47
C THR A 170 59.04 -10.90 62.44
N LYS A 171 59.29 -10.29 63.61
CA LYS A 171 59.35 -8.86 63.84
C LYS A 171 60.32 -8.24 62.83
N HIS A 172 59.80 -7.63 61.77
CA HIS A 172 60.17 -6.30 61.29
C HIS A 172 59.23 -5.94 60.14
N PHE A 173 58.41 -4.93 60.39
CA PHE A 173 57.80 -4.13 59.34
C PHE A 173 58.92 -3.52 58.49
N ARG A 174 58.81 -3.64 57.18
CA ARG A 174 58.92 -2.47 56.31
C ARG A 174 57.76 -2.51 55.34
N GLU A 175 57.01 -1.42 55.35
CA GLU A 175 56.21 -0.96 54.23
C GLU A 175 57.02 -1.05 52.93
N VAL A 176 56.31 -1.18 51.81
CA VAL A 176 56.92 -1.22 50.48
C VAL A 176 57.50 0.17 50.19
N ASP A 177 58.75 0.38 50.56
CA ASP A 177 59.60 1.34 49.88
C ASP A 177 60.35 0.57 48.79
N GLU A 178 59.97 0.90 47.55
CA GLU A 178 60.81 0.89 46.35
C GLU A 178 61.60 -0.38 45.99
N ILE A 179 61.44 -0.75 44.71
CA ILE A 179 62.32 -1.65 43.99
C ILE A 179 63.76 -1.14 44.11
N ILE A 180 64.61 -1.87 44.84
CA ILE A 180 66.04 -1.54 44.98
C ILE A 180 66.74 -1.72 43.62
N ILE A 181 66.85 -0.61 42.90
CA ILE A 181 67.83 -0.42 41.82
C ILE A 181 69.07 0.18 42.48
N ARG A 182 70.25 -0.44 42.28
CA ARG A 182 71.54 0.08 42.76
C ARG A 182 71.61 1.61 42.54
N PRO A 183 71.89 2.45 43.56
CA PRO A 183 71.83 3.91 43.48
C PRO A 183 72.64 4.50 42.32
N ALA A 184 73.80 3.92 42.01
CA ALA A 184 74.64 4.33 40.89
C ALA A 184 73.96 4.08 39.52
N ARG A 185 73.29 2.94 39.35
CA ARG A 185 72.50 2.64 38.14
C ARG A 185 71.21 3.45 38.07
N TRP A 186 70.63 3.79 39.22
CA TRP A 186 69.45 4.67 39.28
C TRP A 186 69.79 6.10 38.89
N SER A 187 70.92 6.65 39.35
CA SER A 187 71.34 8.00 38.94
C SER A 187 71.49 8.12 37.43
N ASN A 188 72.20 7.16 36.79
CA ASN A 188 72.34 7.15 35.32
C ASN A 188 71.02 6.89 34.60
N LYS A 189 70.12 6.04 35.14
CA LYS A 189 68.81 5.85 34.52
C LYS A 189 67.91 7.06 34.71
N ARG A 190 68.03 7.76 35.83
CA ARG A 190 67.29 8.99 36.14
C ARG A 190 67.71 10.10 35.19
N THR A 191 69.01 10.30 34.95
CA THR A 191 69.49 11.27 33.97
C THR A 191 69.03 10.92 32.55
N ILE A 192 69.09 9.65 32.16
CA ILE A 192 68.56 9.21 30.85
C ILE A 192 67.05 9.42 30.74
N ILE A 193 66.29 9.17 31.80
CA ILE A 193 64.84 9.41 31.82
C ILE A 193 64.54 10.91 31.79
N GLU A 194 65.29 11.73 32.51
CA GLU A 194 65.13 13.20 32.50
C GLU A 194 65.47 13.77 31.11
N GLU A 195 66.55 13.31 30.47
CA GLU A 195 66.88 13.64 29.08
C GLU A 195 65.77 13.18 28.12
N GLN A 196 65.27 11.94 28.26
CA GLN A 196 64.19 11.43 27.43
C GLN A 196 62.89 12.23 27.62
N GLN A 197 62.55 12.60 28.86
CA GLN A 197 61.40 13.45 29.16
C GLN A 197 61.55 14.85 28.55
N GLU A 198 62.75 15.42 28.58
CA GLU A 198 63.03 16.70 27.93
C GLU A 198 62.92 16.60 26.41
N THR A 199 63.46 15.54 25.80
CA THR A 199 63.29 15.30 24.34
C THR A 199 61.83 15.09 23.96
N MET A 200 61.06 14.33 24.74
CA MET A 200 59.62 14.14 24.51
C MET A 200 58.87 15.46 24.65
N ALA A 201 59.18 16.28 25.67
CA ALA A 201 58.56 17.59 25.84
C ALA A 201 58.89 18.55 24.70
N ASN A 202 60.10 18.49 24.14
CA ASN A 202 60.49 19.30 22.98
C ASN A 202 59.80 18.81 21.69
N ILE A 203 59.72 17.50 21.48
CA ILE A 203 58.98 16.89 20.37
C ILE A 203 57.49 17.26 20.46
N ASP A 204 56.88 17.18 21.64
CA ASP A 204 55.48 17.56 21.85
C ASP A 204 55.26 19.04 21.54
N LYS A 205 56.17 19.93 21.95
CA LYS A 205 56.11 21.36 21.57
C LYS A 205 56.21 21.56 20.05
N GLU A 206 57.09 20.83 19.37
CA GLU A 206 57.23 20.87 17.91
C GLU A 206 55.97 20.34 17.20
N TYR A 207 55.38 19.25 17.69
CA TYR A 207 54.12 18.75 17.16
C TYR A 207 52.96 19.73 17.38
N HIS A 208 52.88 20.35 18.56
CA HIS A 208 51.83 21.33 18.85
C HIS A 208 51.96 22.59 17.99
N THR A 209 53.18 23.02 17.67
CA THR A 209 53.41 24.15 16.75
C THR A 209 53.02 23.80 15.32
N LYS A 210 53.46 22.63 14.81
CA LYS A 210 53.05 22.14 13.48
C LYS A 210 51.53 21.94 13.36
N LEU A 211 50.87 21.43 14.41
CA LEU A 211 49.41 21.29 14.41
C LEU A 211 48.70 22.63 14.33
N LYS A 212 49.23 23.67 14.98
CA LYS A 212 48.68 25.03 14.87
C LYS A 212 48.87 25.62 13.48
N GLU A 213 50.02 25.39 12.85
CA GLU A 213 50.28 25.82 11.47
C GLU A 213 49.32 25.12 10.48
N ILE A 214 49.19 23.79 10.57
CA ILE A 214 48.24 23.02 9.72
C ILE A 214 46.79 23.47 9.94
N ALA A 215 46.40 23.76 11.20
CA ALA A 215 45.06 24.24 11.50
C ALA A 215 44.80 25.63 10.89
N ALA A 216 45.77 26.54 10.98
CA ALA A 216 45.68 27.87 10.37
C ALA A 216 45.61 27.78 8.84
N ASP A 217 46.44 26.95 8.21
CA ASP A 217 46.42 26.74 6.76
C ASP A 217 45.05 26.19 6.31
N LYS A 218 44.51 25.19 7.00
CA LYS A 218 43.18 24.65 6.71
C LYS A 218 42.07 25.70 6.85
N GLU A 219 42.12 26.52 7.88
CA GLU A 219 41.14 27.59 8.08
C GLU A 219 41.19 28.60 6.91
N THR A 220 42.38 28.92 6.41
CA THR A 220 42.51 29.79 5.22
C THR A 220 42.01 29.13 3.93
N GLU A 221 42.25 27.83 3.74
CA GLU A 221 41.71 27.08 2.58
C GLU A 221 40.19 27.01 2.63
N GLU A 222 39.61 26.73 3.80
CA GLU A 222 38.16 26.71 4.01
C GLU A 222 37.54 28.08 3.75
N ALA A 223 38.15 29.16 4.23
CA ALA A 223 37.71 30.52 3.94
C ALA A 223 37.78 30.85 2.43
N GLN A 224 38.82 30.40 1.73
CA GLN A 224 38.96 30.60 0.29
C GLN A 224 37.91 29.81 -0.52
N ILE A 225 37.66 28.56 -0.12
CA ILE A 225 36.61 27.71 -0.69
C ILE A 225 35.25 28.36 -0.45
N HIS A 226 34.96 28.77 0.78
CA HIS A 226 33.70 29.42 1.13
C HIS A 226 33.47 30.69 0.32
N GLY A 227 34.49 31.54 0.17
CA GLY A 227 34.43 32.73 -0.68
C GLY A 227 34.15 32.42 -2.16
N LYS A 228 34.75 31.35 -2.72
CA LYS A 228 34.51 30.93 -4.11
C LYS A 228 33.08 30.41 -4.33
N TYR A 229 32.55 29.65 -3.37
CA TYR A 229 31.21 29.06 -3.49
C TYR A 229 30.08 30.03 -3.14
N GLN A 230 30.35 31.08 -2.35
CA GLN A 230 29.35 32.08 -2.00
C GLN A 230 28.80 32.80 -3.24
N GLY A 231 29.66 33.18 -4.18
CA GLY A 231 29.22 33.80 -5.43
C GLY A 231 28.33 32.89 -6.29
N VAL A 232 28.60 31.58 -6.29
CA VAL A 232 27.77 30.59 -7.00
C VAL A 232 26.40 30.46 -6.34
N LEU A 233 26.35 30.42 -5.00
CA LEU A 233 25.10 30.37 -4.24
C LEU A 233 24.26 31.63 -4.46
N ASP A 234 24.87 32.81 -4.52
CA ASP A 234 24.19 34.07 -4.79
C ASP A 234 23.58 34.09 -6.21
N ILE A 235 24.32 33.58 -7.21
CA ILE A 235 23.83 33.44 -8.59
C ILE A 235 22.64 32.46 -8.65
N ILE A 236 22.74 31.31 -7.98
CA ILE A 236 21.64 30.34 -7.90
C ILE A 236 20.42 30.97 -7.21
N GLY A 237 20.62 31.68 -6.11
CA GLY A 237 19.57 32.37 -5.38
C GLY A 237 18.90 33.49 -6.20
N LEU A 238 19.67 34.21 -7.03
CA LEU A 238 19.14 35.21 -7.95
C LEU A 238 18.33 34.54 -9.08
N ASN A 239 18.84 33.46 -9.67
CA ASN A 239 18.18 32.77 -10.77
C ASN A 239 16.86 32.10 -10.33
N ASN A 240 16.82 31.56 -9.11
CA ASN A 240 15.60 31.03 -8.51
C ASN A 240 14.55 32.13 -8.30
N ARG A 241 14.96 33.32 -7.81
CA ARG A 241 14.05 34.47 -7.67
C ARG A 241 13.50 34.94 -9.01
N ILE A 242 14.34 35.02 -10.05
CA ILE A 242 13.90 35.39 -11.41
C ILE A 242 12.91 34.35 -11.96
N THR A 243 13.18 33.06 -11.76
CA THR A 243 12.31 31.97 -12.24
C THR A 243 10.96 32.00 -11.52
N LEU A 244 10.95 32.22 -10.20
CA LEU A 244 9.72 32.38 -9.42
C LEU A 244 8.90 33.59 -9.91
N ALA A 245 9.54 34.74 -10.14
CA ALA A 245 8.86 35.92 -10.66
C ALA A 245 8.23 35.69 -12.05
N LYS A 246 8.93 34.97 -12.94
CA LYS A 246 8.38 34.57 -14.25
C LYS A 246 7.16 33.65 -14.11
N ASN A 247 7.23 32.68 -13.21
CA ASN A 247 6.13 31.75 -12.96
C ASN A 247 4.90 32.46 -12.39
N ILE A 248 5.09 33.38 -11.45
CA ILE A 248 4.01 34.21 -10.89
C ILE A 248 3.36 35.03 -12.01
N SER A 249 4.15 35.73 -12.83
CA SER A 249 3.62 36.51 -13.96
C SER A 249 2.86 35.64 -14.98
N SER A 250 3.30 34.41 -15.23
CA SER A 250 2.58 33.47 -16.10
C SER A 250 1.26 33.00 -15.47
N LEU A 251 1.24 32.79 -14.16
CA LEU A 251 0.05 32.39 -13.42
C LEU A 251 -0.99 33.50 -13.43
N ASP A 252 -0.59 34.75 -13.19
CA ASP A 252 -1.47 35.93 -13.26
C ASP A 252 -2.12 36.08 -14.64
N LYS A 253 -1.35 35.84 -15.73
CA LYS A 253 -1.89 35.85 -17.09
C LYS A 253 -2.95 34.77 -17.30
N MET A 254 -2.72 33.56 -16.80
CA MET A 254 -3.71 32.47 -16.91
C MET A 254 -4.96 32.75 -16.08
N VAL A 255 -4.81 33.31 -14.88
CA VAL A 255 -5.94 33.70 -14.03
C VAL A 255 -6.78 34.76 -14.73
N TYR A 256 -6.14 35.80 -15.30
CA TYR A 256 -6.83 36.84 -16.05
C TYR A 256 -7.62 36.27 -17.24
N GLN A 257 -7.01 35.39 -18.05
CA GLN A 257 -7.69 34.74 -19.18
C GLN A 257 -8.88 33.88 -18.72
N LYS A 258 -8.75 33.16 -17.61
CA LYS A 258 -9.84 32.38 -17.03
C LYS A 258 -10.99 33.27 -16.58
N GLU A 259 -10.71 34.39 -15.93
CA GLU A 259 -11.75 35.34 -15.52
C GLU A 259 -12.43 36.01 -16.71
N GLU A 260 -11.68 36.36 -17.75
CA GLU A 260 -12.22 36.95 -18.98
C GLU A 260 -13.15 35.98 -19.71
N THR A 261 -12.74 34.72 -19.88
CA THR A 261 -13.59 33.67 -20.46
C THR A 261 -14.84 33.41 -19.62
N ALA A 262 -14.72 33.38 -18.28
CA ALA A 262 -15.87 33.24 -17.39
C ALA A 262 -16.87 34.40 -17.53
N ARG A 263 -16.40 35.65 -17.61
CA ARG A 263 -17.27 36.82 -17.85
C ARG A 263 -17.97 36.75 -19.19
N ASN A 264 -17.28 36.32 -20.24
CA ASN A 264 -17.86 36.16 -21.57
C ASN A 264 -18.96 35.10 -21.57
N PHE A 265 -18.73 33.96 -20.91
CA PHE A 265 -19.75 32.91 -20.75
C PHE A 265 -20.97 33.39 -19.96
N GLU A 266 -20.77 34.15 -18.88
CA GLU A 266 -21.88 34.73 -18.12
C GLU A 266 -22.72 35.70 -18.97
N LEU A 267 -22.06 36.52 -19.79
CA LEU A 267 -22.75 37.46 -20.68
C LEU A 267 -23.60 36.71 -21.72
N GLU A 268 -23.05 35.65 -22.32
CA GLU A 268 -23.77 34.80 -23.28
C GLU A 268 -24.99 34.12 -22.61
N LEU A 269 -24.82 33.60 -21.40
CA LEU A 269 -25.93 33.00 -20.63
C LEU A 269 -27.02 34.02 -20.31
N ARG A 270 -26.68 35.27 -19.99
CA ARG A 270 -27.68 36.34 -19.76
C ARG A 270 -28.44 36.65 -21.05
N GLN A 271 -27.75 36.80 -22.18
CA GLN A 271 -28.39 37.03 -23.48
C GLN A 271 -29.33 35.88 -23.86
N GLN A 272 -28.93 34.62 -23.63
CA GLN A 272 -29.81 33.48 -23.86
C GLN A 272 -31.06 33.52 -22.96
N ARG A 273 -30.90 33.85 -21.67
CA ARG A 273 -32.05 33.99 -20.76
C ARG A 273 -33.02 35.07 -21.21
N GLU A 274 -32.52 36.25 -21.58
CA GLU A 274 -33.36 37.34 -22.11
C GLU A 274 -34.10 36.92 -23.38
N ASN A 275 -33.41 36.21 -24.29
CA ASN A 275 -34.04 35.67 -25.50
C ASN A 275 -35.16 34.66 -25.18
N PHE A 276 -34.96 33.77 -24.19
CA PHE A 276 -36.00 32.84 -23.76
C PHE A 276 -37.18 33.54 -23.08
N GLU A 277 -36.91 34.52 -22.22
CA GLU A 277 -37.97 35.31 -21.58
C GLU A 277 -38.81 36.09 -22.59
N ASN A 278 -38.18 36.68 -23.61
CA ASN A 278 -38.89 37.39 -24.67
C ASN A 278 -39.75 36.43 -25.51
N ARG A 279 -39.25 35.23 -25.82
CA ARG A 279 -40.05 34.19 -26.50
C ARG A 279 -41.24 33.76 -25.64
N LEU A 280 -41.04 33.56 -24.35
CA LEU A 280 -42.13 33.20 -23.41
C LEU A 280 -43.19 34.31 -23.32
N LYS A 281 -42.79 35.59 -23.36
CA LYS A 281 -43.73 36.72 -23.40
C LYS A 281 -44.59 36.69 -24.66
N LEU A 282 -43.98 36.51 -25.83
CA LEU A 282 -44.69 36.40 -27.10
C LEU A 282 -45.67 35.22 -27.12
N GLU A 283 -45.26 34.05 -26.62
CA GLU A 283 -46.14 32.88 -26.53
C GLU A 283 -47.33 33.13 -25.58
N ARG A 284 -47.12 33.86 -24.46
CA ARG A 284 -48.22 34.25 -23.56
C ARG A 284 -49.20 35.21 -24.24
N GLU A 285 -48.71 36.21 -24.97
CA GLU A 285 -49.56 37.14 -25.72
C GLU A 285 -50.40 36.41 -26.77
N ASP A 286 -49.82 35.42 -27.47
CA ASP A 286 -50.56 34.62 -28.45
C ASP A 286 -51.61 33.71 -27.79
N LEU A 287 -51.31 33.15 -26.61
CA LEU A 287 -52.29 32.40 -25.82
C LEU A 287 -53.45 33.29 -25.35
N ASP A 288 -53.19 34.55 -24.97
CA ASP A 288 -54.23 35.50 -24.58
C ASP A 288 -55.10 35.94 -25.78
N LYS A 289 -54.50 36.15 -26.96
CA LYS A 289 -55.25 36.34 -28.21
C LYS A 289 -56.13 35.13 -28.53
N TRP A 290 -55.62 33.93 -28.31
CA TRP A 290 -56.38 32.71 -28.55
C TRP A 290 -57.54 32.56 -27.55
N ARG A 291 -57.30 32.87 -26.26
CA ARG A 291 -58.32 32.86 -25.21
C ARG A 291 -59.43 33.89 -25.47
N THR A 292 -59.09 35.09 -25.91
CA THR A 292 -60.08 36.12 -26.29
C THR A 292 -60.87 35.71 -27.53
N SER A 293 -60.21 35.15 -28.55
CA SER A 293 -60.90 34.58 -29.72
C SER A 293 -61.86 33.45 -29.32
N TRP A 294 -61.44 32.56 -28.42
CA TRP A 294 -62.29 31.48 -27.91
C TRP A 294 -63.51 32.02 -27.15
N SER A 295 -63.32 33.05 -26.32
CA SER A 295 -64.43 33.72 -25.62
C SER A 295 -65.44 34.33 -26.60
N ASN A 296 -64.98 34.90 -27.71
CA ASN A 296 -65.86 35.44 -28.75
C ASN A 296 -66.67 34.34 -29.45
N VAL A 297 -66.02 33.21 -29.76
CA VAL A 297 -66.70 32.03 -30.32
C VAL A 297 -67.74 31.49 -29.35
N LYS A 298 -67.38 31.36 -28.07
CA LYS A 298 -68.28 30.92 -27.00
C LYS A 298 -69.51 31.83 -26.88
N ASN A 299 -69.30 33.15 -26.83
CA ASN A 299 -70.39 34.14 -26.82
C ASN A 299 -71.26 34.05 -28.09
N GLY A 300 -70.68 33.76 -29.25
CA GLY A 300 -71.42 33.51 -30.49
C GLY A 300 -72.34 32.29 -30.39
N PHE A 301 -71.85 31.19 -29.83
CA PHE A 301 -72.64 29.99 -29.58
C PHE A 301 -73.75 30.22 -28.54
N GLU A 302 -73.47 30.95 -27.46
CA GLU A 302 -74.48 31.28 -26.44
C GLU A 302 -75.62 32.12 -27.03
N LYS A 303 -75.31 33.13 -27.85
CA LYS A 303 -76.33 33.91 -28.58
C LYS A 303 -77.15 33.05 -29.54
N LEU A 304 -76.51 32.10 -30.23
CA LEU A 304 -77.21 31.18 -31.13
C LEU A 304 -78.17 30.28 -30.34
N ILE A 305 -77.73 29.72 -29.22
CA ILE A 305 -78.55 28.91 -28.30
C ILE A 305 -79.77 29.71 -27.83
N ASP A 306 -79.59 30.97 -27.44
CA ASP A 306 -80.70 31.82 -26.99
C ASP A 306 -81.68 32.15 -28.11
N SER A 307 -81.20 32.39 -29.34
CA SER A 307 -82.08 32.57 -30.50
C SER A 307 -82.87 31.30 -30.87
N VAL A 308 -82.27 30.11 -30.72
CA VAL A 308 -82.96 28.82 -30.90
C VAL A 308 -83.99 28.59 -29.80
N LYS A 309 -83.69 28.94 -28.54
CA LYS A 309 -84.67 28.88 -27.44
C LYS A 309 -85.89 29.78 -27.70
N MET A 310 -85.67 31.00 -28.20
CA MET A 310 -86.75 31.93 -28.54
C MET A 310 -87.61 31.43 -29.72
N ALA A 311 -86.97 30.85 -30.74
CA ALA A 311 -87.69 30.21 -31.85
C ALA A 311 -88.50 28.99 -31.37
N GLY A 312 -87.94 28.18 -30.47
CA GLY A 312 -88.63 27.05 -29.83
C GLY A 312 -89.85 27.48 -29.02
N GLN A 313 -89.76 28.60 -28.28
CA GLN A 313 -90.90 29.16 -27.52
C GLN A 313 -92.03 29.67 -28.44
N CYS A 314 -91.69 30.23 -29.61
CA CYS A 314 -92.69 30.63 -30.61
C CYS A 314 -93.39 29.43 -31.25
N VAL A 315 -92.67 28.32 -31.49
CA VAL A 315 -93.24 27.08 -32.02
C VAL A 315 -94.09 26.38 -30.96
N SER A 316 -93.67 26.37 -29.69
CA SER A 316 -94.43 25.80 -28.57
C SER A 316 -95.79 26.47 -28.38
N LYS A 317 -95.85 27.82 -28.41
CA LYS A 317 -97.11 28.57 -28.33
C LYS A 317 -98.02 28.37 -29.54
N ARG A 318 -97.46 28.05 -30.71
CA ARG A 318 -98.23 27.77 -31.94
C ARG A 318 -98.77 26.33 -31.96
N LEU A 319 -98.09 25.40 -31.30
CA LEU A 319 -98.52 24.01 -31.10
C LEU A 319 -99.60 23.87 -30.02
N GLU A 320 -99.57 24.67 -28.96
CA GLU A 320 -100.65 24.71 -27.94
C GLU A 320 -102.00 25.19 -28.50
N TYR A 321 -101.98 26.00 -29.58
CA TYR A 321 -103.20 26.46 -30.26
C TYR A 321 -103.76 25.44 -31.27
N PHE A 322 -102.92 24.53 -31.78
CA PHE A 322 -103.33 23.47 -32.71
C PHE A 322 -103.70 22.15 -31.98
N SER A 323 -103.06 21.86 -30.84
CA SER A 323 -103.30 20.63 -30.07
C SER A 323 -104.66 20.59 -29.35
N ALA A 324 -105.26 21.74 -29.05
CA ALA A 324 -106.58 21.81 -28.41
C ALA A 324 -107.76 21.49 -29.37
N MET A 325 -107.56 21.60 -30.69
CA MET A 325 -108.65 21.47 -31.67
C MET A 325 -108.72 20.09 -32.36
N GLU A 326 -107.64 19.31 -32.32
CA GLU A 326 -107.53 18.01 -33.02
C GLU A 326 -107.53 16.79 -32.08
N LEU A 327 -107.45 17.03 -30.76
CA LEU A 327 -107.44 15.99 -29.72
C LEU A 327 -108.79 15.28 -29.54
N THR A 328 -109.91 15.87 -29.97
CA THR A 328 -111.24 15.23 -29.86
C THR A 328 -111.47 14.18 -30.95
N ARG A 329 -110.62 14.11 -31.99
CA ARG A 329 -110.81 13.19 -33.14
C ARG A 329 -109.88 11.97 -33.14
N ARG A 330 -108.70 12.03 -32.50
CA ARG A 330 -107.66 10.98 -32.60
C ARG A 330 -107.50 10.07 -31.38
N VAL A 331 -108.28 10.27 -30.32
CA VAL A 331 -108.24 9.42 -29.10
C VAL A 331 -108.63 7.96 -29.37
N ASN A 332 -109.34 7.67 -30.46
CA ASN A 332 -109.77 6.30 -30.79
C ASN A 332 -108.80 5.51 -31.69
N GLU A 333 -107.74 6.12 -32.23
CA GLU A 333 -106.78 5.44 -33.13
C GLU A 333 -105.39 5.21 -32.49
N THR A 334 -105.06 5.87 -31.36
CA THR A 334 -103.70 5.85 -30.77
C THR A 334 -103.45 4.78 -29.70
N PHE A 335 -104.43 3.92 -29.39
CA PHE A 335 -104.20 2.85 -28.41
C PHE A 335 -103.35 1.69 -28.93
N ALA A 336 -103.14 1.56 -30.25
CA ALA A 336 -102.32 0.50 -30.84
C ALA A 336 -100.84 0.89 -31.10
N LEU A 337 -100.53 2.19 -31.22
CA LEU A 337 -99.17 2.68 -31.53
C LEU A 337 -98.31 2.99 -30.31
N ARG A 338 -98.89 2.91 -29.10
CA ARG A 338 -98.23 3.26 -27.84
C ARG A 338 -97.21 2.21 -27.40
N ASP A 339 -97.47 0.95 -27.68
CA ASP A 339 -96.62 -0.16 -27.21
C ASP A 339 -95.35 -0.31 -28.06
N ASP A 340 -95.40 -0.01 -29.37
CA ASP A 340 -94.24 -0.04 -30.26
C ASP A 340 -93.21 1.07 -29.97
N ILE A 341 -93.67 2.25 -29.54
CA ILE A 341 -92.79 3.41 -29.27
C ILE A 341 -92.03 3.23 -27.94
N LEU A 342 -92.62 2.58 -26.94
CA LEU A 342 -91.94 2.32 -25.66
C LEU A 342 -90.78 1.34 -25.82
N GLN A 343 -90.90 0.35 -26.71
CA GLN A 343 -89.82 -0.60 -27.02
C GLN A 343 -88.61 0.07 -27.70
N ILE A 344 -88.86 1.05 -28.59
CA ILE A 344 -87.80 1.78 -29.30
C ILE A 344 -87.01 2.71 -28.36
N ILE A 345 -87.66 3.28 -27.35
CA ILE A 345 -87.02 4.18 -26.37
C ILE A 345 -86.11 3.39 -25.40
N GLU A 346 -86.52 2.20 -24.96
CA GLU A 346 -85.71 1.33 -24.11
C GLU A 346 -84.44 0.80 -24.86
N GLU A 347 -84.57 0.56 -26.17
CA GLU A 347 -83.45 0.18 -27.03
C GLU A 347 -82.45 1.32 -27.30
N GLN A 348 -82.89 2.57 -27.41
CA GLN A 348 -81.95 3.70 -27.55
C GLN A 348 -81.18 3.98 -26.27
N LYS A 349 -81.84 3.85 -25.10
CA LYS A 349 -81.21 4.10 -23.80
C LYS A 349 -80.11 3.08 -23.47
N SER A 350 -80.29 1.82 -23.90
CA SER A 350 -79.28 0.77 -23.77
C SER A 350 -78.10 0.93 -24.74
N ARG A 351 -78.31 1.54 -25.91
CA ARG A 351 -77.25 1.89 -26.88
C ARG A 351 -76.39 3.08 -26.42
N GLU A 352 -76.97 4.10 -25.80
CA GLU A 352 -76.20 5.21 -25.23
C GLU A 352 -75.38 4.78 -24.00
N LEU A 353 -75.90 3.87 -23.18
CA LEU A 353 -75.18 3.33 -22.03
C LEU A 353 -73.97 2.46 -22.44
N THR A 354 -74.04 1.78 -23.60
CA THR A 354 -72.91 1.02 -24.14
C THR A 354 -71.83 1.91 -24.76
N LEU A 355 -72.22 3.01 -25.41
CA LEU A 355 -71.28 4.03 -25.91
C LEU A 355 -70.54 4.78 -24.78
N LEU A 356 -71.24 5.07 -23.67
CA LEU A 356 -70.62 5.66 -22.47
C LEU A 356 -69.64 4.70 -21.79
N LYS A 357 -69.94 3.40 -21.75
CA LYS A 357 -68.98 2.40 -21.24
C LYS A 357 -67.76 2.23 -22.14
N HIS A 358 -67.91 2.38 -23.46
CA HIS A 358 -66.78 2.29 -24.40
C HIS A 358 -65.85 3.51 -24.31
N SER A 359 -66.40 4.71 -24.16
CA SER A 359 -65.60 5.93 -23.98
C SER A 359 -64.90 5.99 -22.62
N GLN A 360 -65.47 5.37 -21.58
CA GLN A 360 -64.78 5.22 -20.29
C GLN A 360 -63.54 4.30 -20.39
N ILE A 361 -63.63 3.21 -21.17
CA ILE A 361 -62.50 2.30 -21.41
C ILE A 361 -61.36 3.01 -22.17
N GLU A 362 -61.67 3.85 -23.16
CA GLU A 362 -60.62 4.63 -23.86
C GLU A 362 -59.93 5.65 -22.94
N VAL A 363 -60.66 6.25 -22.01
CA VAL A 363 -60.08 7.17 -21.01
C VAL A 363 -59.20 6.40 -20.02
N ASP A 364 -59.65 5.25 -19.55
CA ASP A 364 -58.88 4.41 -18.64
C ASP A 364 -57.59 3.86 -19.31
N GLU A 365 -57.64 3.47 -20.60
CA GLU A 365 -56.45 3.09 -21.37
C GLU A 365 -55.46 4.25 -21.60
N LEU A 366 -55.97 5.49 -21.77
CA LEU A 366 -55.13 6.68 -21.90
C LEU A 366 -54.46 7.05 -20.57
N VAL A 367 -55.16 6.90 -19.45
CA VAL A 367 -54.60 7.09 -18.11
C VAL A 367 -53.53 6.04 -17.83
N GLU A 368 -53.79 4.77 -18.14
CA GLU A 368 -52.82 3.68 -17.95
C GLU A 368 -51.56 3.86 -18.82
N ASN A 369 -51.70 4.33 -20.07
CA ASN A 369 -50.54 4.67 -20.90
C ASN A 369 -49.78 5.90 -20.38
N SER A 370 -50.46 6.89 -19.81
CA SER A 370 -49.80 8.05 -19.17
C SER A 370 -48.97 7.60 -17.97
N GLU A 371 -49.50 6.71 -17.13
CA GLU A 371 -48.78 6.18 -15.96
C GLU A 371 -47.56 5.34 -16.38
N ARG A 372 -47.66 4.54 -17.45
CA ARG A 372 -46.49 3.84 -18.03
C ARG A 372 -45.42 4.80 -18.55
N HIS A 373 -45.82 5.93 -19.13
CA HIS A 373 -44.89 6.96 -19.59
C HIS A 373 -44.20 7.71 -18.44
N GLU A 374 -44.89 7.94 -17.32
CA GLU A 374 -44.28 8.49 -16.11
C GLU A 374 -43.30 7.50 -15.47
N GLN A 375 -43.66 6.21 -15.39
CA GLN A 375 -42.76 5.17 -14.86
C GLN A 375 -41.47 5.04 -15.70
N THR A 376 -41.58 5.04 -17.03
CA THR A 376 -40.39 5.02 -17.91
C THR A 376 -39.55 6.30 -17.79
N ALA A 377 -40.15 7.46 -17.54
CA ALA A 377 -39.41 8.69 -17.29
C ALA A 377 -38.63 8.64 -15.96
N VAL A 378 -39.20 8.05 -14.91
CA VAL A 378 -38.53 7.85 -13.62
C VAL A 378 -37.36 6.87 -13.75
N GLU A 379 -37.55 5.75 -14.45
CA GLU A 379 -36.46 4.80 -14.74
C GLU A 379 -35.33 5.45 -15.53
N PHE A 380 -35.66 6.31 -16.51
CA PHE A 380 -34.66 7.04 -17.28
C PHE A 380 -33.85 8.01 -16.41
N ILE A 381 -34.48 8.71 -15.47
CA ILE A 381 -33.80 9.60 -14.51
C ILE A 381 -32.86 8.79 -13.60
N GLN A 382 -33.32 7.65 -13.08
CA GLN A 382 -32.49 6.76 -12.26
C GLN A 382 -31.27 6.23 -13.03
N LEU A 383 -31.46 5.78 -14.28
CA LEU A 383 -30.36 5.32 -15.13
C LEU A 383 -29.35 6.45 -15.44
N LYS A 384 -29.82 7.68 -15.61
CA LYS A 384 -28.96 8.85 -15.83
C LYS A 384 -28.12 9.17 -14.59
N PHE A 385 -28.71 9.07 -13.40
CA PHE A 385 -28.00 9.24 -12.13
C PHE A 385 -26.95 8.14 -11.89
N GLN A 386 -27.30 6.87 -12.16
CA GLN A 386 -26.37 5.75 -12.06
C GLN A 386 -25.19 5.90 -13.04
N LYS A 387 -25.45 6.33 -14.28
CA LYS A 387 -24.41 6.62 -15.28
C LYS A 387 -23.45 7.71 -14.77
N GLN A 388 -23.97 8.79 -14.21
CA GLN A 388 -23.12 9.87 -13.67
C GLN A 388 -22.20 9.37 -12.55
N LYS A 389 -22.74 8.61 -11.60
CA LYS A 389 -21.97 8.02 -10.50
C LYS A 389 -20.87 7.08 -11.00
N LEU A 390 -21.15 6.28 -12.04
CA LEU A 390 -20.16 5.42 -12.68
C LEU A 390 -19.07 6.22 -13.42
N CYS A 391 -19.43 7.33 -14.07
CA CYS A 391 -18.43 8.22 -14.69
C CYS A 391 -17.47 8.80 -13.65
N GLU A 392 -17.98 9.30 -12.52
CA GLU A 392 -17.15 9.84 -11.42
C GLU A 392 -16.21 8.77 -10.84
N GLN A 393 -16.68 7.52 -10.71
CA GLN A 393 -15.85 6.39 -10.27
C GLN A 393 -14.76 6.03 -11.29
N VAL A 394 -15.07 6.06 -12.58
CA VAL A 394 -14.08 5.81 -13.64
C VAL A 394 -13.03 6.91 -13.67
N GLU A 395 -13.43 8.18 -13.56
CA GLU A 395 -12.51 9.32 -13.54
C GLU A 395 -11.59 9.28 -12.31
N GLY A 396 -12.11 8.87 -11.15
CA GLY A 396 -11.32 8.60 -9.95
C GLY A 396 -10.28 7.48 -10.14
N LEU A 397 -10.66 6.39 -10.81
CA LEU A 397 -9.76 5.27 -11.13
C LEU A 397 -8.73 5.61 -12.21
N GLU A 398 -9.07 6.45 -13.18
CA GLU A 398 -8.14 6.92 -14.21
C GLU A 398 -7.06 7.81 -13.60
N ASN A 399 -7.41 8.68 -12.65
CA ASN A 399 -6.45 9.48 -11.89
C ASN A 399 -5.50 8.62 -11.03
N THR A 400 -6.02 7.60 -10.33
CA THR A 400 -5.15 6.70 -9.55
C THR A 400 -4.24 5.88 -10.45
N TYR A 401 -4.74 5.41 -11.59
CA TYR A 401 -3.94 4.73 -12.61
C TYR A 401 -2.80 5.61 -13.14
N TYR A 402 -3.07 6.88 -13.45
CA TYR A 402 -2.06 7.82 -13.93
C TYR A 402 -0.96 8.05 -12.88
N ASN A 403 -1.35 8.24 -11.61
CA ASN A 403 -0.41 8.41 -10.51
C ASN A 403 0.46 7.15 -10.30
N MET A 404 -0.13 5.95 -10.41
CA MET A 404 0.63 4.70 -10.35
C MET A 404 1.62 4.56 -11.52
N GLN A 405 1.25 5.00 -12.73
CA GLN A 405 2.16 4.98 -13.89
C GLN A 405 3.35 5.95 -13.72
N GLU A 406 3.10 7.17 -13.25
CA GLU A 406 4.17 8.14 -12.92
C GLU A 406 5.12 7.57 -11.87
N PHE A 407 4.58 6.99 -10.80
CA PHE A 407 5.38 6.37 -9.75
C PHE A 407 6.21 5.19 -10.25
N LEU A 408 5.64 4.34 -11.13
CA LEU A 408 6.37 3.25 -11.79
C LEU A 408 7.53 3.76 -12.65
N LYS A 409 7.32 4.84 -13.43
CA LYS A 409 8.40 5.46 -14.23
C LYS A 409 9.53 5.97 -13.34
N GLU A 410 9.21 6.55 -12.20
CA GLU A 410 10.21 7.06 -11.26
C GLU A 410 11.02 5.92 -10.62
N ILE A 411 10.35 4.83 -10.20
CA ILE A 411 11.06 3.64 -9.70
C ILE A 411 11.90 2.98 -10.80
N GLN A 412 11.42 2.90 -12.04
CA GLN A 412 12.22 2.36 -13.15
C GLN A 412 13.48 3.19 -13.40
N LYS A 413 13.40 4.52 -13.27
CA LYS A 413 14.59 5.40 -13.33
C LYS A 413 15.56 5.11 -12.19
N THR A 414 15.10 4.91 -10.96
CA THR A 414 15.98 4.58 -9.82
C THR A 414 16.62 3.20 -9.96
N VAL A 415 15.89 2.21 -10.46
CA VAL A 415 16.46 0.89 -10.78
C VAL A 415 17.54 1.00 -11.86
N ALA A 416 17.31 1.77 -12.92
CA ALA A 416 18.29 1.97 -13.98
C ALA A 416 19.57 2.68 -13.49
N THR A 417 19.47 3.64 -12.56
CA THR A 417 20.66 4.28 -11.97
C THR A 417 21.43 3.31 -11.07
N LEU A 418 20.73 2.45 -10.32
CA LEU A 418 21.34 1.39 -9.52
C LEU A 418 22.05 0.34 -10.40
N ASP A 419 21.46 -0.05 -11.54
CA ASP A 419 22.09 -0.98 -12.48
C ASP A 419 23.35 -0.38 -13.14
N ARG A 420 23.34 0.92 -13.41
CA ARG A 420 24.54 1.65 -13.89
C ARG A 420 25.64 1.64 -12.82
N ARG A 421 25.30 1.84 -11.54
CA ARG A 421 26.26 1.73 -10.42
C ARG A 421 26.77 0.30 -10.23
N ALA A 422 25.92 -0.72 -10.40
CA ALA A 422 26.34 -2.12 -10.36
C ALA A 422 27.34 -2.46 -11.48
N SER A 423 27.11 -1.92 -12.68
CA SER A 423 28.04 -2.07 -13.82
C SER A 423 29.38 -1.34 -13.59
N GLN A 424 29.34 -0.16 -12.97
CA GLN A 424 30.54 0.54 -12.50
C GLN A 424 31.30 -0.27 -11.43
N ARG A 425 30.58 -0.97 -10.54
CA ARG A 425 31.22 -1.87 -9.55
C ARG A 425 31.88 -3.07 -10.22
N ALA A 426 31.26 -3.68 -11.23
CA ALA A 426 31.86 -4.78 -11.97
C ALA A 426 33.18 -4.35 -12.64
N THR A 427 33.24 -3.12 -13.19
CA THR A 427 34.47 -2.57 -13.76
C THR A 427 35.52 -2.21 -12.70
N VAL A 428 35.12 -1.69 -11.54
CA VAL A 428 36.04 -1.46 -10.39
C VAL A 428 36.58 -2.77 -9.84
N GLN A 429 35.74 -3.79 -9.65
CA GLN A 429 36.16 -5.12 -9.20
C GLN A 429 37.08 -5.80 -10.22
N ALA A 430 36.83 -5.63 -11.52
CA ALA A 430 37.74 -6.10 -12.57
C ALA A 430 39.10 -5.38 -12.51
N LYS A 431 39.12 -4.07 -12.24
CA LYS A 431 40.37 -3.31 -12.01
C LYS A 431 41.07 -3.77 -10.73
N GLN A 432 40.33 -4.03 -9.66
CA GLN A 432 40.87 -4.49 -8.38
C GLN A 432 41.46 -5.90 -8.51
N ARG A 433 40.81 -6.82 -9.25
CA ARG A 433 41.40 -8.11 -9.62
C ARG A 433 42.69 -7.93 -10.40
N LYS A 434 42.72 -7.08 -11.43
CA LYS A 434 43.96 -6.78 -12.16
C LYS A 434 45.07 -6.21 -11.28
N ILE A 435 44.74 -5.45 -10.23
CA ILE A 435 45.71 -4.94 -9.26
C ILE A 435 46.21 -6.08 -8.37
N LEU A 436 45.32 -6.94 -7.88
CA LEU A 436 45.69 -8.12 -7.10
C LEU A 436 46.55 -9.10 -7.91
N ASP A 437 46.19 -9.39 -9.15
CA ASP A 437 46.97 -10.23 -10.07
C ASP A 437 48.37 -9.61 -10.31
N LYS A 438 48.47 -8.28 -10.42
CA LYS A 438 49.76 -7.58 -10.52
C LYS A 438 50.55 -7.64 -9.21
N LEU A 439 49.91 -7.48 -8.06
CA LEU A 439 50.56 -7.60 -6.75
C LEU A 439 51.05 -9.03 -6.51
N GLU A 440 50.31 -10.03 -6.96
CA GLU A 440 50.69 -11.43 -6.89
C GLU A 440 51.84 -11.75 -7.84
N ALA A 441 51.83 -11.22 -9.06
CA ALA A 441 52.97 -11.28 -9.98
C ALA A 441 54.22 -10.57 -9.42
N ILE A 442 54.05 -9.40 -8.77
CA ILE A 442 55.15 -8.71 -8.06
C ILE A 442 55.65 -9.57 -6.91
N ARG A 443 54.76 -10.20 -6.13
CA ARG A 443 55.11 -11.10 -5.01
C ARG A 443 55.83 -12.35 -5.50
N GLU A 444 55.47 -12.90 -6.65
CA GLU A 444 56.19 -14.01 -7.28
C GLU A 444 57.55 -13.57 -7.81
N SER A 445 57.65 -12.37 -8.41
CA SER A 445 58.94 -11.82 -8.83
C SER A 445 59.85 -11.44 -7.65
N GLY A 446 59.26 -10.99 -6.54
CA GLY A 446 59.93 -10.60 -5.30
C GLY A 446 60.24 -11.77 -4.38
N ARG A 447 59.57 -12.92 -4.52
CA ARG A 447 59.94 -14.15 -3.79
C ARG A 447 61.37 -14.60 -4.10
N ASN A 448 61.87 -14.29 -5.29
CA ASN A 448 63.27 -14.52 -5.66
C ASN A 448 64.25 -13.49 -5.07
N ILE A 449 63.76 -12.41 -4.44
CA ILE A 449 64.56 -11.33 -3.84
C ILE A 449 64.42 -11.32 -2.31
N VAL A 450 63.31 -11.82 -1.76
CA VAL A 450 62.97 -11.78 -0.33
C VAL A 450 63.51 -12.96 0.47
N ASP A 451 64.04 -14.01 -0.18
CA ASP A 451 64.80 -15.05 0.53
C ASP A 451 66.10 -14.50 1.18
N ASP A 452 66.51 -13.26 0.88
CA ASP A 452 67.71 -12.62 1.46
C ASP A 452 67.44 -11.50 2.48
N LEU A 453 66.21 -11.02 2.69
CA LEU A 453 65.98 -9.87 3.59
C LEU A 453 64.80 -10.07 4.54
N ASN A 454 65.19 -10.48 5.75
CA ASN A 454 64.38 -10.55 6.95
C ASN A 454 64.10 -9.13 7.47
N VAL A 455 62.99 -8.49 7.07
CA VAL A 455 62.51 -7.26 7.73
C VAL A 455 61.00 -7.29 7.96
N SER A 456 60.69 -7.17 9.26
CA SER A 456 59.39 -6.94 9.88
C SER A 456 58.90 -5.53 9.57
N GLU A 457 57.97 -5.37 8.61
CA GLU A 457 57.14 -4.15 8.50
C GLU A 457 55.85 -4.36 7.67
N GLU A 458 55.27 -5.57 7.66
CA GLU A 458 54.10 -5.89 6.82
C GLU A 458 52.72 -5.55 7.46
N PHE A 459 52.68 -5.01 8.68
CA PHE A 459 51.43 -5.03 9.48
C PHE A 459 50.57 -3.75 9.40
N HIS A 460 51.11 -2.59 8.97
CA HIS A 460 50.35 -1.33 9.05
C HIS A 460 49.58 -0.96 7.76
N ILE A 461 50.10 -1.29 6.58
CA ILE A 461 49.42 -1.00 5.31
C ILE A 461 48.22 -1.93 5.07
N ARG A 462 48.23 -3.16 5.63
CA ARG A 462 47.11 -4.10 5.51
C ARG A 462 45.86 -3.64 6.26
N HIS A 463 46.00 -2.94 7.39
CA HIS A 463 44.85 -2.61 8.24
C HIS A 463 44.03 -1.41 7.73
N MET A 464 44.68 -0.39 7.15
CA MET A 464 43.99 0.80 6.63
C MET A 464 43.20 0.53 5.34
N VAL A 465 43.73 -0.31 4.44
CA VAL A 465 43.03 -0.64 3.18
C VAL A 465 41.84 -1.56 3.44
N THR A 466 41.87 -2.36 4.51
CA THR A 466 40.76 -3.25 4.85
C THR A 466 39.57 -2.53 5.46
N GLU A 467 39.75 -1.54 6.33
CA GLU A 467 38.61 -0.89 6.99
C GLU A 467 37.78 -0.03 6.04
N GLU A 468 38.40 0.81 5.21
CA GLU A 468 37.66 1.63 4.24
C GLU A 468 36.96 0.77 3.17
N CYS A 469 37.57 -0.36 2.78
CA CYS A 469 36.95 -1.32 1.88
C CYS A 469 35.77 -2.05 2.53
N ILE A 470 35.88 -2.44 3.81
CA ILE A 470 34.82 -3.12 4.55
C ILE A 470 33.63 -2.18 4.76
N GLU A 471 33.87 -0.91 5.10
CA GLU A 471 32.81 0.07 5.32
C GLU A 471 32.05 0.39 4.02
N ARG A 472 32.77 0.56 2.90
CA ARG A 472 32.16 0.71 1.57
C ARG A 472 31.44 -0.57 1.11
N LEU A 473 31.94 -1.76 1.47
CA LEU A 473 31.26 -3.04 1.21
C LEU A 473 29.95 -3.17 1.99
N CYS A 474 29.92 -2.74 3.25
CA CYS A 474 28.73 -2.72 4.10
C CYS A 474 27.66 -1.77 3.56
N GLN A 475 28.02 -0.53 3.20
CA GLN A 475 27.07 0.41 2.57
C GLN A 475 26.47 -0.16 1.28
N VAL A 476 27.27 -0.85 0.46
CA VAL A 476 26.78 -1.45 -0.77
C VAL A 476 25.87 -2.66 -0.53
N ASN A 477 26.12 -3.44 0.53
CA ASN A 477 25.22 -4.53 0.91
C ASN A 477 23.86 -4.01 1.41
N CYS A 478 23.82 -2.87 2.12
CA CYS A 478 22.57 -2.19 2.46
C CYS A 478 21.80 -1.77 1.21
N LEU A 479 22.47 -1.13 0.25
CA LEU A 479 21.85 -0.71 -1.02
C LEU A 479 21.36 -1.90 -1.87
N LEU A 480 22.01 -3.07 -1.78
CA LEU A 480 21.54 -4.29 -2.46
C LEU A 480 20.27 -4.86 -1.82
N ARG A 481 20.14 -4.76 -0.50
CA ARG A 481 18.91 -5.16 0.20
C ARG A 481 17.75 -4.24 -0.17
N GLU A 482 18.00 -2.92 -0.20
CA GLU A 482 17.03 -1.93 -0.70
C GLU A 482 16.62 -2.21 -2.15
N ARG A 483 17.57 -2.60 -3.02
CA ARG A 483 17.26 -3.00 -4.41
C ARG A 483 16.31 -4.19 -4.48
N THR A 484 16.51 -5.21 -3.65
CA THR A 484 15.61 -6.38 -3.64
C THR A 484 14.21 -6.02 -3.17
N GLU A 485 14.09 -5.15 -2.16
CA GLU A 485 12.80 -4.65 -1.67
C GLU A 485 12.09 -3.73 -2.67
N LEU A 486 12.84 -2.89 -3.39
CA LEU A 486 12.28 -2.09 -4.48
C LEU A 486 11.79 -2.96 -5.63
N LYS A 487 12.51 -4.04 -5.96
CA LYS A 487 12.11 -4.96 -7.03
C LYS A 487 10.83 -5.72 -6.69
N THR A 488 10.65 -6.15 -5.44
CA THR A 488 9.39 -6.77 -5.00
C THR A 488 8.25 -5.77 -4.97
N LYS A 489 8.49 -4.52 -4.56
CA LYS A 489 7.49 -3.43 -4.65
C LYS A 489 7.07 -3.14 -6.09
N VAL A 490 8.00 -3.12 -7.05
CA VAL A 490 7.68 -2.95 -8.48
C VAL A 490 6.78 -4.08 -8.97
N GLN A 491 7.12 -5.33 -8.66
CA GLN A 491 6.30 -6.49 -9.06
C GLN A 491 4.89 -6.42 -8.46
N TRP A 492 4.77 -6.00 -7.20
CA TRP A 492 3.48 -5.80 -6.56
C TRP A 492 2.67 -4.67 -7.24
N LEU A 493 3.29 -3.53 -7.55
CA LEU A 493 2.66 -2.43 -8.27
C LEU A 493 2.22 -2.83 -9.68
N GLU A 494 3.02 -3.63 -10.39
CA GLU A 494 2.66 -4.15 -11.72
C GLU A 494 1.43 -5.07 -11.65
N GLN A 495 1.34 -5.91 -10.61
CA GLN A 495 0.15 -6.74 -10.37
C GLN A 495 -1.08 -5.90 -10.03
N GLU A 496 -0.94 -4.88 -9.19
CA GLU A 496 -2.04 -3.99 -8.79
C GLU A 496 -2.51 -3.13 -9.97
N LEU A 497 -1.58 -2.67 -10.81
CA LEU A 497 -1.87 -1.96 -12.05
C LEU A 497 -2.63 -2.86 -13.03
N ALA A 498 -2.22 -4.12 -13.17
CA ALA A 498 -2.92 -5.10 -14.00
C ALA A 498 -4.34 -5.38 -13.47
N HIS A 499 -4.51 -5.48 -12.14
CA HIS A 499 -5.82 -5.64 -11.51
C HIS A 499 -6.72 -4.43 -11.77
N SER A 500 -6.20 -3.22 -11.54
CA SER A 500 -6.89 -1.94 -11.77
C SER A 500 -7.29 -1.77 -13.24
N THR A 501 -6.40 -2.14 -14.18
CA THR A 501 -6.68 -2.14 -15.62
C THR A 501 -7.84 -3.09 -15.97
N LYS A 502 -7.86 -4.28 -15.38
CA LYS A 502 -8.95 -5.25 -15.59
C LYS A 502 -10.28 -4.74 -15.05
N SER A 503 -10.26 -4.06 -13.90
CA SER A 503 -11.44 -3.41 -13.32
C SER A 503 -11.94 -2.25 -14.17
N LEU A 504 -11.04 -1.40 -14.69
CA LEU A 504 -11.36 -0.32 -15.63
C LEU A 504 -11.98 -0.84 -16.92
N VAL A 505 -11.45 -1.93 -17.48
CA VAL A 505 -12.03 -2.58 -18.68
C VAL A 505 -13.45 -3.09 -18.40
N ARG A 506 -13.69 -3.72 -17.23
CA ARG A 506 -15.04 -4.13 -16.83
C ARG A 506 -15.99 -2.94 -16.69
N LEU A 507 -15.58 -1.86 -16.03
CA LEU A 507 -16.42 -0.68 -15.85
C LEU A 507 -16.70 0.02 -17.19
N ARG A 508 -15.71 0.12 -18.08
CA ARG A 508 -15.91 0.62 -19.44
C ARG A 508 -16.91 -0.24 -20.21
N TYR A 509 -16.84 -1.56 -20.10
CA TYR A 509 -17.83 -2.45 -20.73
C TYR A 509 -19.26 -2.21 -20.19
N VAL A 510 -19.42 -2.05 -18.86
CA VAL A 510 -20.71 -1.71 -18.25
C VAL A 510 -21.24 -0.36 -18.73
N LEU A 511 -20.38 0.66 -18.81
CA LEU A 511 -20.73 1.97 -19.35
C LEU A 511 -21.15 1.91 -20.83
N SER A 512 -20.44 1.14 -21.65
CA SER A 512 -20.82 0.88 -23.05
C SER A 512 -22.19 0.21 -23.16
N PHE A 513 -22.44 -0.79 -22.29
CA PHE A 513 -23.73 -1.49 -22.24
C PHE A 513 -24.88 -0.56 -21.82
N MET A 514 -24.69 0.25 -20.77
CA MET A 514 -25.68 1.24 -20.36
C MET A 514 -25.91 2.32 -21.42
N ALA A 515 -24.87 2.75 -22.14
CA ALA A 515 -25.00 3.69 -23.25
C ALA A 515 -25.82 3.07 -24.40
N LEU A 516 -25.58 1.80 -24.73
CA LEU A 516 -26.36 1.07 -25.73
C LEU A 516 -27.82 0.91 -25.29
N GLN A 517 -28.06 0.55 -24.04
CA GLN A 517 -29.42 0.42 -23.49
C GLN A 517 -30.16 1.76 -23.52
N SER A 518 -29.50 2.85 -23.13
CA SER A 518 -30.06 4.20 -23.20
C SER A 518 -30.37 4.63 -24.64
N TYR A 519 -29.49 4.27 -25.60
CA TYR A 519 -29.72 4.51 -27.03
C TYR A 519 -30.93 3.73 -27.56
N LEU A 520 -31.02 2.42 -27.24
CA LEU A 520 -32.15 1.58 -27.64
C LEU A 520 -33.46 2.08 -27.04
N HIS A 521 -33.45 2.53 -25.78
CA HIS A 521 -34.62 3.09 -25.12
C HIS A 521 -35.04 4.43 -25.76
N HIS A 522 -34.08 5.31 -26.07
CA HIS A 522 -34.34 6.56 -26.77
C HIS A 522 -34.89 6.33 -28.19
N HIS A 523 -34.36 5.34 -28.91
CA HIS A 523 -34.82 4.97 -30.24
C HIS A 523 -36.21 4.31 -30.22
N SER A 524 -36.51 3.50 -29.19
CA SER A 524 -37.86 2.99 -28.90
C SER A 524 -38.85 4.12 -28.70
N LEU A 525 -38.50 5.08 -27.83
CA LEU A 525 -39.30 6.28 -27.54
C LEU A 525 -39.52 7.15 -28.78
N GLN A 526 -38.48 7.32 -29.61
CA GLN A 526 -38.62 8.03 -30.88
C GLN A 526 -39.53 7.29 -31.88
N ARG A 527 -39.49 5.95 -31.92
CA ARG A 527 -40.41 5.16 -32.75
C ARG A 527 -41.85 5.31 -32.28
N THR A 528 -42.14 5.20 -31.00
CA THR A 528 -43.50 5.41 -30.47
C THR A 528 -43.98 6.83 -30.75
N ILE A 529 -43.17 7.86 -30.46
CA ILE A 529 -43.50 9.26 -30.79
C ILE A 529 -43.74 9.44 -32.31
N SER A 530 -42.96 8.78 -33.17
CA SER A 530 -43.14 8.87 -34.62
C SER A 530 -44.44 8.21 -35.08
N VAL A 531 -44.76 7.03 -34.56
CA VAL A 531 -46.02 6.31 -34.85
C VAL A 531 -47.22 7.13 -34.38
N GLU A 532 -47.11 7.77 -33.23
CA GLU A 532 -48.17 8.59 -32.65
C GLU A 532 -48.34 9.92 -33.38
N LYS A 533 -47.25 10.54 -33.83
CA LYS A 533 -47.28 11.70 -34.74
C LYS A 533 -47.93 11.34 -36.07
N ASP A 534 -47.65 10.17 -36.63
CA ASP A 534 -48.29 9.70 -37.87
C ASP A 534 -49.76 9.34 -37.68
N ARG A 535 -50.15 8.72 -36.56
CA ARG A 535 -51.56 8.54 -36.19
C ARG A 535 -52.27 9.89 -36.06
N GLY A 536 -51.67 10.85 -35.37
CA GLY A 536 -52.21 12.21 -35.21
C GLY A 536 -52.28 13.00 -36.52
N ARG A 537 -51.37 12.74 -37.47
CA ARG A 537 -51.43 13.30 -38.84
C ARG A 537 -52.55 12.66 -39.66
N LYS A 538 -52.66 11.33 -39.67
CA LYS A 538 -53.74 10.58 -40.35
C LYS A 538 -55.12 10.97 -39.80
N LEU A 539 -55.26 11.09 -38.49
CA LEU A 539 -56.51 11.50 -37.85
C LEU A 539 -56.89 12.95 -38.16
N ARG A 540 -55.91 13.87 -38.20
CA ARG A 540 -56.15 15.26 -38.65
C ARG A 540 -56.53 15.32 -40.12
N PHE A 541 -55.87 14.52 -40.97
CA PHE A 541 -56.19 14.43 -42.40
C PHE A 541 -57.60 13.88 -42.62
N PHE A 542 -57.96 12.81 -41.90
CA PHE A 542 -59.30 12.25 -41.89
C PHE A 542 -60.33 13.27 -41.41
N LYS A 543 -60.14 13.94 -40.26
CA LYS A 543 -61.06 14.98 -39.76
C LYS A 543 -61.24 16.12 -40.76
N THR A 544 -60.18 16.54 -41.44
CA THR A 544 -60.23 17.64 -42.42
C THR A 544 -60.97 17.23 -43.69
N ASN A 545 -60.72 16.02 -44.20
CA ASN A 545 -61.41 15.51 -45.39
C ASN A 545 -62.86 15.13 -45.08
N PHE A 546 -63.13 14.52 -43.94
CA PHE A 546 -64.49 14.22 -43.47
C PHE A 546 -65.32 15.51 -43.32
N LYS A 547 -64.73 16.58 -42.77
CA LYS A 547 -65.40 17.89 -42.67
C LYS A 547 -65.65 18.52 -44.04
N LYS A 548 -64.72 18.39 -44.99
CA LYS A 548 -64.91 18.82 -46.39
C LYS A 548 -66.02 18.02 -47.07
N GLU A 549 -66.07 16.71 -46.84
CA GLU A 549 -67.07 15.84 -47.46
C GLU A 549 -68.46 16.05 -46.87
N ILE A 550 -68.57 16.29 -45.56
CA ILE A 550 -69.83 16.75 -44.91
C ILE A 550 -70.27 18.11 -45.46
N HIS A 551 -69.33 19.02 -45.73
CA HIS A 551 -69.68 20.31 -46.32
C HIS A 551 -70.22 20.16 -47.75
N ASN A 552 -69.60 19.28 -48.56
CA ASN A 552 -70.12 18.90 -49.88
C ASN A 552 -71.49 18.21 -49.80
N LEU A 553 -71.73 17.44 -48.74
CA LEU A 553 -72.98 16.76 -48.38
C LEU A 553 -74.16 17.73 -48.21
N LEU A 554 -73.89 18.91 -47.65
CA LEU A 554 -74.89 19.97 -47.45
C LEU A 554 -75.21 20.74 -48.74
N CYS A 555 -74.44 20.54 -49.81
CA CYS A 555 -74.55 21.30 -51.05
C CYS A 555 -75.02 20.47 -52.27
N CYS A 556 -75.18 19.14 -52.16
CA CYS A 556 -75.56 18.27 -53.28
C CYS A 556 -76.90 17.55 -53.05
N THR A 557 -77.74 17.47 -54.08
CA THR A 557 -79.10 16.87 -54.03
C THR A 557 -79.14 15.37 -54.37
N ASP A 558 -78.02 14.77 -54.79
CA ASP A 558 -77.95 13.34 -55.17
C ASP A 558 -77.38 12.46 -54.03
N HIS A 559 -78.29 11.81 -53.30
CA HIS A 559 -77.96 10.99 -52.12
C HIS A 559 -77.30 9.63 -52.43
N SER A 560 -77.39 9.11 -53.66
CA SER A 560 -76.91 7.77 -54.02
C SER A 560 -75.40 7.71 -54.26
N ALA A 561 -74.83 8.73 -54.92
CA ALA A 561 -73.38 8.85 -55.10
C ALA A 561 -72.63 9.11 -53.78
N LEU A 562 -73.36 9.58 -52.76
CA LEU A 562 -72.85 9.94 -51.45
C LEU A 562 -72.47 8.72 -50.60
N LYS A 563 -73.35 7.71 -50.57
CA LYS A 563 -73.12 6.48 -49.79
C LYS A 563 -71.83 5.79 -50.25
N GLY A 564 -71.60 5.74 -51.56
CA GLY A 564 -70.37 5.18 -52.13
C GLY A 564 -69.08 5.94 -51.75
N ARG A 565 -69.13 7.28 -51.70
CA ARG A 565 -67.95 8.10 -51.33
C ARG A 565 -67.65 8.02 -49.84
N LEU A 566 -68.67 8.05 -48.97
CA LEU A 566 -68.51 7.86 -47.53
C LEU A 566 -67.96 6.47 -47.19
N ILE A 567 -68.43 5.42 -47.88
CA ILE A 567 -67.87 4.07 -47.77
C ILE A 567 -66.40 4.03 -48.20
N ASN A 568 -66.04 4.68 -49.31
CA ASN A 568 -64.64 4.77 -49.74
C ASN A 568 -63.76 5.54 -48.75
N LEU A 569 -64.28 6.62 -48.15
CA LEU A 569 -63.53 7.42 -47.18
C LEU A 569 -63.36 6.69 -45.84
N CYS A 570 -64.37 5.94 -45.40
CA CYS A 570 -64.28 5.08 -44.21
C CYS A 570 -63.39 3.86 -44.45
N SER A 571 -63.38 3.26 -45.65
CA SER A 571 -62.50 2.12 -45.96
C SER A 571 -61.03 2.52 -46.16
N GLN A 572 -60.73 3.74 -46.65
CA GLN A 572 -59.36 4.22 -46.81
C GLN A 572 -58.68 4.61 -45.47
N TYR A 573 -59.45 4.93 -44.44
CA TYR A 573 -58.93 5.47 -43.18
C TYR A 573 -59.42 4.75 -41.92
N GLY A 574 -60.30 3.76 -42.07
CA GLY A 574 -60.82 2.93 -40.98
C GLY A 574 -59.77 1.96 -40.46
N ASP A 575 -59.74 1.79 -39.14
CA ASP A 575 -58.96 0.75 -38.49
C ASP A 575 -59.47 -0.63 -38.98
N PRO A 576 -58.63 -1.55 -39.48
CA PRO A 576 -59.07 -2.85 -40.03
C PRO A 576 -59.83 -3.74 -39.04
N LYS A 577 -59.89 -3.36 -37.75
CA LYS A 577 -60.65 -4.05 -36.71
C LYS A 577 -62.11 -3.60 -36.59
N VAL A 578 -62.51 -2.51 -37.23
CA VAL A 578 -63.89 -1.99 -37.15
C VAL A 578 -64.62 -2.36 -38.44
N ASP A 579 -65.59 -3.26 -38.34
CA ASP A 579 -66.40 -3.73 -39.47
C ASP A 579 -67.45 -2.67 -39.87
N PHE A 580 -67.02 -1.67 -40.61
CA PHE A 580 -67.84 -0.52 -41.02
C PHE A 580 -69.03 -0.90 -41.92
N LEU A 581 -69.01 -2.08 -42.56
CA LEU A 581 -70.14 -2.61 -43.33
C LEU A 581 -71.34 -2.90 -42.41
N GLN A 582 -71.10 -3.47 -41.23
CA GLN A 582 -72.14 -3.76 -40.25
C GLN A 582 -72.79 -2.50 -39.67
N LEU A 583 -72.03 -1.42 -39.53
CA LEU A 583 -72.52 -0.12 -39.05
C LEU A 583 -73.41 0.57 -40.10
N LEU A 584 -73.07 0.43 -41.38
CA LEU A 584 -73.80 1.03 -42.50
C LEU A 584 -75.08 0.27 -42.87
N ASP A 585 -75.09 -1.07 -42.72
CA ASP A 585 -76.31 -1.86 -42.90
C ASP A 585 -77.35 -1.51 -41.83
N ARG A 586 -76.93 -1.30 -40.58
CA ARG A 586 -77.81 -0.86 -39.48
C ARG A 586 -78.37 0.55 -39.67
N LEU A 587 -77.66 1.44 -40.35
CA LEU A 587 -78.13 2.80 -40.64
C LEU A 587 -79.07 2.88 -41.86
N SER A 588 -79.13 1.83 -42.68
CA SER A 588 -79.92 1.83 -43.92
C SER A 588 -81.41 1.49 -43.74
N GLY A 589 -81.86 1.19 -42.52
CA GLY A 589 -83.28 1.09 -42.17
C GLY A 589 -84.08 0.05 -42.96
N GLY A 590 -83.43 -0.97 -43.51
CA GLY A 590 -84.12 -2.09 -44.17
C GLY A 590 -84.60 -3.12 -43.15
N GLN A 591 -85.87 -3.06 -42.76
CA GLN A 591 -86.54 -4.20 -42.15
C GLN A 591 -86.71 -5.30 -43.21
N GLY A 592 -85.86 -6.32 -43.13
CA GLY A 592 -86.00 -7.58 -43.84
C GLY A 592 -85.73 -8.71 -42.87
N THR A 593 -86.80 -9.29 -42.34
CA THR A 593 -86.80 -10.55 -41.58
C THR A 593 -86.21 -11.67 -42.43
N LEU A 594 -85.15 -12.31 -41.96
CA LEU A 594 -84.74 -13.65 -42.39
C LEU A 594 -84.14 -14.37 -41.18
N GLU A 595 -84.94 -15.28 -40.63
CA GLU A 595 -84.50 -16.38 -39.78
C GLU A 595 -83.53 -17.29 -40.55
N GLY A 596 -82.54 -17.88 -39.86
CA GLY A 596 -81.77 -18.97 -40.44
C GLY A 596 -80.43 -19.26 -39.76
N HIS A 597 -80.39 -20.38 -39.04
CA HIS A 597 -79.23 -21.00 -38.41
C HIS A 597 -77.96 -21.08 -39.26
N GLY A 598 -76.79 -20.99 -38.60
CA GLY A 598 -75.51 -21.39 -39.17
C GLY A 598 -74.34 -21.28 -38.20
N THR A 599 -74.13 -22.32 -37.40
CA THR A 599 -72.90 -22.56 -36.64
C THR A 599 -71.67 -22.54 -37.55
N PHE A 600 -70.70 -21.67 -37.28
CA PHE A 600 -69.34 -21.82 -37.79
C PHE A 600 -68.31 -21.66 -36.66
N ARG A 601 -67.78 -22.82 -36.23
CA ARG A 601 -66.49 -22.95 -35.57
C ARG A 601 -65.40 -22.61 -36.59
N SER A 602 -64.43 -21.79 -36.22
CA SER A 602 -63.08 -21.94 -36.76
C SER A 602 -62.05 -21.71 -35.66
N HIS A 603 -61.04 -22.58 -35.70
CA HIS A 603 -60.05 -22.84 -34.70
C HIS A 603 -59.10 -21.65 -34.46
N GLU A 604 -58.95 -21.23 -33.21
CA GLU A 604 -57.75 -20.57 -32.74
C GLU A 604 -56.64 -21.63 -32.57
N THR A 605 -55.49 -21.40 -33.21
CA THR A 605 -54.23 -22.08 -32.90
C THR A 605 -53.35 -21.09 -32.14
N PRO A 606 -52.65 -21.52 -31.08
CA PRO A 606 -51.82 -20.62 -30.29
C PRO A 606 -50.45 -20.48 -30.95
N PHE A 607 -50.07 -19.24 -31.29
CA PHE A 607 -48.69 -18.94 -31.66
C PHE A 607 -47.84 -18.76 -30.42
N GLY A 608 -46.69 -19.43 -30.44
CA GLY A 608 -45.80 -19.63 -29.31
C GLY A 608 -45.05 -18.39 -28.89
N GLU A 609 -44.62 -18.48 -27.63
CA GLU A 609 -43.59 -17.68 -27.00
C GLU A 609 -42.39 -17.46 -27.92
N VAL A 610 -42.06 -16.20 -28.19
CA VAL A 610 -40.71 -15.81 -28.57
C VAL A 610 -40.22 -14.85 -27.49
N ARG A 611 -39.40 -15.38 -26.59
CA ARG A 611 -38.55 -14.59 -25.69
C ARG A 611 -37.53 -13.83 -26.53
N GLN A 612 -37.40 -12.53 -26.28
CA GLN A 612 -36.12 -11.83 -26.28
C GLN A 612 -36.02 -10.98 -25.03
#